data_AF-A0A7W1HSQ4-F1
#
_entry.id   AF-A0A7W1HSQ4-F1
#
_cell.length_a   1.000
_cell.length_b   1.000
_cell.length_c   1.000
_cell.angle_alpha   90.00
_cell.angle_beta   90.00
_cell.angle_gamma   90.00
#
_symmetry.space_group_name_H-M   'P 1'
#
loop_
_entity.id
_entity.type
_entity.pdbx_description
1 polymer ?
#
loop_
_entity_poly.entity_id
_entity_poly.type
_entity_poly.pdbx_seq_one_letter_code
_entity_poly.pdbx_strand_id
1 'polypeptide(L)'
;MDQRSEADFLARIGNLAAELPPDTGVGIFERASSLDSTGHSDLAVPLYRQALERGLTGERRRRAVIQLASSMRNLGRPEESVALLTTELDAGFPHLSPP
;
A
#
# COMPACT_ATOMS: atom_id res chain seq x y z
N MET A 1 -15.10 6.12 -25.09
CA MET A 1 -14.43 6.11 -23.77
C MET A 1 -13.42 5.00 -23.84
N ASP A 2 -12.11 5.30 -23.87
CA ASP A 2 -11.08 4.27 -23.95
C ASP A 2 -11.19 3.34 -22.74
N GLN A 3 -11.69 2.12 -22.99
CA GLN A 3 -11.53 1.00 -22.08
C GLN A 3 -10.06 0.59 -22.15
N ARG A 4 -9.22 1.25 -21.37
CA ARG A 4 -7.84 0.82 -21.17
C ARG A 4 -7.87 -0.56 -20.52
N SER A 5 -7.12 -1.51 -21.08
CA SER A 5 -6.99 -2.82 -20.47
C SER A 5 -6.24 -2.70 -19.14
N GLU A 6 -6.54 -3.60 -18.21
CA GLU A 6 -5.82 -3.70 -16.93
C GLU A 6 -4.31 -3.81 -17.13
N ALA A 7 -3.88 -4.62 -18.11
CA ALA A 7 -2.48 -4.81 -18.45
C ALA A 7 -1.82 -3.49 -18.89
N ASP A 8 -2.48 -2.69 -19.73
CA ASP A 8 -1.94 -1.39 -20.16
C ASP A 8 -1.80 -0.42 -18.99
N PHE A 9 -2.77 -0.43 -18.06
CA PHE A 9 -2.71 0.39 -16.86
C PHE A 9 -1.54 -0.01 -15.96
N LEU A 10 -1.41 -1.31 -15.65
CA LEU A 10 -0.32 -1.83 -14.83
C LEU A 10 1.05 -1.56 -15.45
N ALA A 11 1.19 -1.76 -16.77
CA ALA A 11 2.43 -1.46 -17.49
C ALA A 11 2.80 0.02 -17.41
N ARG A 12 1.82 0.91 -17.58
CA ARG A 12 2.06 2.36 -17.51
C ARG A 12 2.47 2.83 -16.12
N ILE A 13 1.81 2.35 -15.06
CA ILE A 13 2.21 2.67 -13.68
C ILE A 13 3.59 2.08 -13.38
N GLY A 14 3.88 0.86 -13.86
CA GLY A 14 5.20 0.25 -13.74
C GLY A 14 6.30 1.09 -14.38
N ASN A 15 6.08 1.59 -15.60
CA ASN A 15 7.04 2.44 -16.30
C ASN A 15 7.25 3.77 -15.56
N LEU A 16 6.17 4.42 -15.10
CA LEU A 16 6.29 5.67 -14.33
C LEU A 16 7.04 5.46 -13.01
N ALA A 17 6.73 4.38 -12.29
CA ALA A 17 7.42 4.05 -11.06
C ALA A 17 8.92 3.76 -11.28
N ALA A 18 9.31 3.26 -12.46
CA ALA A 18 10.69 2.99 -12.83
C ALA A 18 11.50 4.27 -13.17
N GLU A 19 10.85 5.44 -13.30
CA GLU A 19 11.55 6.73 -13.42
C GLU A 19 12.17 7.17 -12.10
N LEU A 20 11.68 6.65 -10.96
CA LEU A 20 12.29 6.86 -9.65
C LEU A 20 13.52 5.96 -9.48
N PRO A 21 14.46 6.32 -8.57
CA PRO A 21 15.56 5.43 -8.25
C PRO A 21 15.05 4.03 -7.88
N PRO A 22 15.76 2.96 -8.31
CA PRO A 22 15.39 1.59 -7.98
C PRO A 22 15.19 1.42 -6.47
N ASP A 23 14.26 0.55 -6.10
CA ASP A 23 13.92 0.22 -4.70
C ASP A 23 13.47 1.39 -3.81
N THR A 24 13.08 2.53 -4.40
CA THR A 24 12.45 3.60 -3.64
C THR A 24 11.07 3.17 -3.15
N GLY A 25 10.78 3.44 -1.88
CA GLY A 25 9.48 3.11 -1.28
C GLY A 25 8.29 3.75 -2.02
N VAL A 26 8.48 4.91 -2.64
CA VAL A 26 7.45 5.56 -3.46
C VAL A 26 7.15 4.76 -4.72
N GLY A 27 8.16 4.34 -5.49
CA GLY A 27 7.93 3.55 -6.70
C GLY A 27 7.26 2.20 -6.40
N ILE A 28 7.65 1.57 -5.29
CA ILE A 28 7.04 0.31 -4.83
C ILE A 28 5.58 0.53 -4.39
N PHE A 29 5.29 1.63 -3.70
CA PHE A 29 3.95 2.00 -3.26
C PHE A 29 2.98 2.22 -4.43
N GLU A 30 3.41 2.93 -5.48
CA GLU A 30 2.56 3.18 -6.65
C GLU A 30 2.25 1.87 -7.39
N ARG A 31 3.22 0.95 -7.49
CA ARG A 31 3.02 -0.39 -8.05
C ARG A 31 2.07 -1.25 -7.21
N ALA A 32 2.20 -1.19 -5.88
CA ALA A 32 1.26 -1.86 -4.98
C ALA A 32 -0.17 -1.35 -5.19
N SER A 33 -0.32 -0.02 -5.30
CA SER A 33 -1.61 0.65 -5.48
C SER A 33 -2.28 0.32 -6.82
N SER A 34 -1.51 0.19 -7.90
CA SER A 34 -2.09 -0.21 -9.19
C SER A 34 -2.59 -1.66 -9.17
N LEU A 35 -1.86 -2.57 -8.51
CA LEU A 35 -2.30 -3.96 -8.33
C LEU A 35 -3.55 -4.07 -7.45
N ASP A 36 -3.58 -3.37 -6.32
CA ASP A 36 -4.73 -3.44 -5.41
C ASP A 36 -6.00 -2.85 -6.04
N SER A 37 -5.88 -1.72 -6.75
CA SER A 37 -7.01 -1.09 -7.46
C SER A 37 -7.56 -1.92 -8.62
N THR A 38 -6.80 -2.92 -9.09
CA THR A 38 -7.22 -3.86 -10.14
C THR A 38 -7.59 -5.23 -9.60
N GLY A 39 -7.67 -5.39 -8.27
CA GLY A 39 -8.16 -6.61 -7.62
C GLY A 39 -7.07 -7.62 -7.23
N HIS A 40 -5.81 -7.32 -7.48
CA HIS A 40 -4.65 -8.18 -7.14
C HIS A 40 -4.11 -7.87 -5.76
N SER A 41 -4.97 -7.93 -4.74
CA SER A 41 -4.58 -7.64 -3.35
C SER A 41 -3.49 -8.60 -2.84
N ASP A 42 -3.45 -9.83 -3.32
CA ASP A 42 -2.41 -10.83 -3.01
C ASP A 42 -1.02 -10.39 -3.49
N LEU A 43 -0.93 -9.77 -4.66
CA LEU A 43 0.30 -9.21 -5.21
C LEU A 43 0.65 -7.84 -4.60
N ALA A 44 -0.36 -7.06 -4.21
CA ALA A 44 -0.17 -5.73 -3.63
C ALA A 44 0.40 -5.78 -2.20
N VAL A 45 -0.07 -6.71 -1.38
CA VAL A 45 0.35 -6.88 0.03
C VAL A 45 1.87 -6.91 0.24
N PRO A 46 2.64 -7.78 -0.44
CA PRO A 46 4.09 -7.81 -0.24
C PRO A 46 4.76 -6.50 -0.66
N LEU A 47 4.24 -5.83 -1.69
CA LEU A 47 4.78 -4.54 -2.14
C LEU A 47 4.48 -3.41 -1.16
N TYR A 48 3.28 -3.33 -0.59
CA TYR A 48 3.00 -2.34 0.46
C TYR A 48 3.92 -2.49 1.67
N ARG A 49 4.16 -3.73 2.13
CA ARG A 49 5.11 -4.01 3.21
C ARG A 49 6.51 -3.56 2.85
N GLN A 50 6.99 -3.92 1.66
CA GLN A 50 8.30 -3.49 1.17
C GLN A 50 8.40 -1.96 1.06
N ALA A 51 7.36 -1.27 0.57
CA ALA A 51 7.34 0.18 0.49
C ALA A 51 7.50 0.84 1.87
N LEU A 52 6.79 0.32 2.88
CA LEU A 52 6.90 0.79 4.27
C LEU A 52 8.31 0.57 4.83
N GLU A 53 8.94 -0.58 4.57
CA GLU A 53 10.33 -0.89 4.96
C GLU A 53 11.35 0.04 4.28
N ARG A 54 11.07 0.45 3.04
CA ARG A 54 11.92 1.38 2.26
C ARG A 54 11.74 2.85 2.63
N GLY A 55 11.11 3.13 3.78
CA GLY A 55 11.13 4.45 4.40
C GLY A 55 10.10 5.43 3.83
N LEU A 56 8.92 4.96 3.43
CA LEU A 56 7.79 5.87 3.19
C LEU A 56 7.57 6.77 4.43
N THR A 57 7.34 8.06 4.20
CA THR A 57 7.07 9.04 5.27
C THR A 57 5.78 9.79 5.03
N GLY A 58 5.31 10.48 6.07
CA GLY A 58 4.16 11.39 6.01
C GLY A 58 2.88 10.73 5.51
N GLU A 59 2.16 11.42 4.63
CA GLU A 59 0.88 10.97 4.11
C GLU A 59 0.98 9.69 3.27
N ARG A 60 2.09 9.49 2.53
CA ARG A 60 2.27 8.25 1.75
C ARG A 60 2.39 7.03 2.66
N ARG A 61 3.11 7.15 3.79
CA ARG A 61 3.19 6.08 4.78
C ARG A 61 1.81 5.71 5.33
N ARG A 62 1.03 6.71 5.76
CA ARG A 62 -0.35 6.50 6.24
C ARG A 62 -1.24 5.82 5.21
N ARG A 63 -1.20 6.30 3.95
CA ARG A 63 -1.96 5.69 2.84
C ARG A 63 -1.55 4.24 2.58
N ALA A 64 -0.26 3.94 2.58
CA ALA A 64 0.24 2.58 2.40
C ALA A 64 -0.27 1.63 3.49
N VAL A 65 -0.32 2.07 4.75
CA VAL A 65 -0.87 1.24 5.85
C VAL A 65 -2.38 1.03 5.68
N ILE A 66 -3.13 2.07 5.34
CA ILE A 66 -4.59 1.96 5.12
C ILE A 66 -4.90 1.02 3.96
N GLN A 67 -4.19 1.14 2.84
CA GLN A 67 -4.39 0.27 1.69
C GLN A 67 -3.98 -1.17 1.99
N LEU A 68 -2.83 -1.39 2.63
CA LEU A 68 -2.41 -2.71 3.10
C LEU A 68 -3.46 -3.37 4.00
N ALA A 69 -4.04 -2.62 4.94
CA ALA A 69 -5.11 -3.11 5.80
C ALA A 69 -6.35 -3.50 4.99
N SER A 70 -6.77 -2.67 4.02
CA SER A 70 -7.85 -3.00 3.10
C SER A 70 -7.58 -4.28 2.31
N SER A 71 -6.37 -4.44 1.74
CA SER A 71 -5.96 -5.65 1.01
C SER A 71 -6.00 -6.89 1.92
N MET A 72 -5.54 -6.80 3.17
CA MET A 72 -5.64 -7.91 4.13
C MET A 72 -7.08 -8.35 4.36
N ARG A 73 -8.00 -7.39 4.51
CA ARG A 73 -9.41 -7.67 4.69
C ARG A 73 -10.03 -8.32 3.45
N ASN A 74 -9.65 -7.87 2.25
CA ASN A 74 -10.07 -8.50 0.98
C ASN A 74 -9.58 -9.95 0.85
N LEU A 75 -8.41 -10.26 1.42
CA LEU A 75 -7.84 -11.62 1.46
C LEU A 75 -8.38 -12.47 2.62
N GLY A 76 -9.42 -12.02 3.32
CA GLY A 76 -10.02 -12.77 4.43
C GLY A 76 -9.19 -12.76 5.72
N ARG A 77 -8.33 -11.74 5.91
CA ARG A 77 -7.47 -11.55 7.10
C ARG A 77 -7.86 -10.27 7.87
N PRO A 78 -9.11 -10.13 8.34
CA PRO A 78 -9.59 -8.90 8.96
C PRO A 78 -8.88 -8.57 10.29
N GLU A 79 -8.42 -9.56 11.05
CA GLU A 79 -7.71 -9.35 12.32
C GLU A 79 -6.39 -8.61 12.10
N GLU A 80 -5.65 -8.99 11.03
CA GLU A 80 -4.41 -8.29 10.66
C GLU A 80 -4.68 -6.88 10.15
N SER A 81 -5.79 -6.67 9.43
CA SER A 81 -6.23 -5.33 9.02
C SER A 81 -6.45 -4.43 10.24
N VAL A 82 -7.13 -4.93 11.28
CA VAL A 82 -7.38 -4.15 12.51
C VAL A 82 -6.06 -3.85 13.21
N ALA A 83 -5.19 -4.84 13.40
CA ALA A 83 -3.90 -4.65 14.06
C ALA A 83 -3.02 -3.58 13.38
N LEU A 84 -2.99 -3.57 12.05
CA LEU A 84 -2.27 -2.55 11.26
C LEU A 84 -2.82 -1.14 11.51
N LEU A 85 -4.14 -0.98 11.47
CA LEU A 85 -4.78 0.33 11.67
C LEU A 85 -4.63 0.82 13.11
N THR A 86 -4.75 -0.06 14.10
CA THR A 86 -4.53 0.29 15.51
C THR A 86 -3.09 0.77 15.73
N THR A 87 -2.11 0.04 15.20
CA THR A 87 -0.69 0.44 15.30
C THR A 87 -0.43 1.81 14.65
N GLU A 88 -1.06 2.09 13.51
CA GLU A 88 -0.93 3.38 12.84
C GLU A 88 -1.57 4.53 13.63
N LEU A 89 -2.72 4.28 14.25
CA LEU A 89 -3.38 5.24 15.13
C LEU A 89 -2.49 5.56 16.34
N ASP A 90 -1.95 4.54 17.00
CA ASP A 90 -1.07 4.71 18.16
C ASP A 90 0.21 5.48 17.80
N ALA A 91 0.78 5.24 16.61
CA ALA A 91 1.92 5.98 16.11
C ALA A 91 1.62 7.46 15.83
N GLY A 92 0.38 7.79 15.45
CA GLY A 92 -0.10 9.16 15.24
C GLY A 92 -0.45 9.90 16.53
N PHE A 93 -0.66 9.18 17.63
CA PHE A 93 -0.98 9.71 18.95
C PHE A 93 -0.04 9.13 20.01
N PRO A 94 1.20 9.65 20.15
CA PRO A 94 2.15 9.11 21.11
C PRO A 94 1.73 9.49 22.54
N HIS A 95 0.73 8.80 23.12
CA HIS A 95 0.34 8.73 24.56
C HIS A 95 -1.15 8.36 24.85
N LEU A 96 -1.86 7.58 24.03
CA LEU A 96 -3.13 6.98 24.49
C LEU A 96 -2.88 5.61 25.12
N SER A 97 -2.37 5.58 26.35
CA SER A 97 -2.49 4.39 27.20
C SER A 97 -3.97 4.17 27.54
N PRO A 98 -4.53 2.95 27.42
CA PRO A 98 -5.87 2.67 27.93
C PRO A 98 -5.91 2.77 29.46
N PRO A 99 -7.07 3.12 30.07
CA PRO A 99 -7.26 3.13 31.52
C PRO A 99 -7.21 1.74 32.15
#